data_AF-A0A2P2JUI5-F1
#
_entry.id   AF-A0A2P2JUI5-F1
#
_cell.length_a   1.000
_cell.length_b   1.000
_cell.length_c   1.000
_cell.angle_alpha   90.00
_cell.angle_beta   90.00
_cell.angle_gamma   90.00
#
_symmetry.space_group_name_H-M   'P 1'
#
loop_
_entity.id
_entity.type
_entity.pdbx_description
1 polymer ?
#
loop_
_entity_poly.entity_id
_entity_poly.type
_entity_poly.pdbx_seq_one_letter_code
_entity_poly.pdbx_strand_id
1 'polypeptide(L)'
;MQRQAASSGSDSDRRHADIDERKRKRMISNRESARRSRARKQKQLEDLVNETNQLKSGNNQLIENIKEVSQRYIEVESANKVLRAQAMELTERLRSLNSVLHIWEEIGGFSLDIPDVPDPLLEPWQMPLPVQ
;
A
#
# COMPACT_ATOMS: atom_id res chain seq x y z
N MET A 1 86.44 4.73 44.93
CA MET A 1 85.21 3.92 45.10
C MET A 1 84.01 4.85 44.98
N GLN A 2 83.28 4.74 43.86
CA GLN A 2 81.98 5.38 43.66
C GLN A 2 80.88 4.56 44.33
N ARG A 3 79.98 5.23 45.06
CA ARG A 3 78.57 4.82 45.15
C ARG A 3 77.72 6.08 45.18
N GLN A 4 77.10 6.40 44.04
CA GLN A 4 76.04 7.38 43.95
C GLN A 4 74.80 6.80 44.65
N ALA A 5 74.25 7.54 45.59
CA ALA A 5 73.00 7.19 46.27
C ALA A 5 71.85 7.24 45.27
N ALA A 6 71.07 6.17 45.25
CA ALA A 6 70.06 5.89 44.25
C ALA A 6 68.91 6.91 44.28
N SER A 7 68.64 7.49 43.10
CA SER A 7 67.41 8.21 42.72
C SER A 7 66.16 7.28 42.67
N SER A 8 66.13 6.21 43.48
CA SER A 8 65.17 5.11 43.32
C SER A 8 63.74 5.45 43.74
N GLY A 9 63.53 6.45 44.61
CA GLY A 9 62.18 6.86 45.04
C GLY A 9 61.44 7.75 44.03
N SER A 10 62.17 8.49 43.19
CA SER A 10 61.59 9.42 42.21
C SER A 10 60.95 8.71 41.01
N ASP A 11 61.44 7.52 40.64
CA ASP A 11 61.00 6.82 39.43
C ASP A 11 59.74 5.98 39.69
N SER A 12 59.56 5.48 40.92
CA SER A 12 58.34 4.80 41.37
C SER A 12 57.16 5.77 41.45
N ASP A 13 57.33 6.95 42.04
CA ASP A 13 56.26 7.96 42.17
C ASP A 13 55.76 8.45 40.81
N ARG A 14 56.68 8.65 39.86
CA ARG A 14 56.33 9.02 38.47
C ARG A 14 55.50 7.94 37.76
N ARG A 15 55.82 6.66 37.98
CA ARG A 15 55.05 5.53 37.41
C ARG A 15 53.66 5.44 38.02
N HIS A 16 53.53 5.68 39.34
CA HIS A 16 52.22 5.72 40.00
C HIS A 16 51.36 6.88 39.49
N ALA A 17 51.93 8.07 39.33
CA ALA A 17 51.23 9.23 38.76
C ALA A 17 50.77 9.01 37.30
N ASP A 18 51.57 8.35 36.45
CA ASP A 18 51.15 8.00 35.07
C ASP A 18 50.01 6.97 35.05
N ILE A 19 50.03 5.99 35.96
CA ILE A 19 48.95 5.01 36.10
C ILE A 19 47.65 5.69 36.51
N ASP A 20 47.70 6.62 37.47
CA ASP A 20 46.53 7.35 37.93
C ASP A 20 45.95 8.27 36.86
N GLU A 21 46.80 8.97 36.11
CA GLU A 21 46.36 9.81 34.99
C GLU A 21 45.75 8.96 33.86
N ARG A 22 46.33 7.78 33.57
CA ARG A 22 45.77 6.82 32.61
C ARG A 22 44.41 6.29 33.07
N LYS A 23 44.26 5.99 34.37
CA LYS A 23 42.98 5.56 34.96
C LYS A 23 41.94 6.67 34.86
N ARG A 24 42.30 7.92 35.17
CA ARG A 24 41.44 9.09 35.03
C ARG A 24 40.97 9.28 33.59
N LYS A 25 41.89 9.24 32.62
CA LYS A 25 41.57 9.32 31.18
C LYS A 25 40.64 8.19 30.73
N ARG A 26 40.86 6.95 31.19
CA ARG A 26 39.97 5.80 30.90
C ARG A 26 38.57 5.99 31.47
N MET A 27 38.44 6.50 32.70
CA MET A 27 37.13 6.76 33.30
C MET A 27 36.35 7.82 32.50
N ILE A 28 37.01 8.89 32.05
CA ILE A 28 36.38 9.92 31.22
C ILE A 28 35.98 9.36 29.86
N SER A 29 36.90 8.66 29.18
CA SER A 29 36.64 8.07 27.85
C SER A 29 35.53 7.02 27.89
N ASN A 30 35.51 6.16 28.91
CA ASN A 30 34.47 5.14 29.10
C ASN A 30 33.11 5.78 29.42
N ARG A 31 33.10 6.81 30.26
CA ARG A 31 31.87 7.59 30.54
C ARG A 31 31.30 8.20 29.26
N GLU A 32 32.16 8.79 28.44
CA GLU A 32 31.75 9.38 27.16
C GLU A 32 31.29 8.32 26.16
N SER A 33 31.98 7.17 26.08
CA SER A 33 31.58 6.07 25.19
C SER A 33 30.26 5.42 25.62
N ALA A 34 30.03 5.24 26.92
CA ALA A 34 28.76 4.78 27.47
C ALA A 34 27.63 5.76 27.18
N ARG A 35 27.86 7.08 27.35
CA ARG A 35 26.91 8.13 26.97
C ARG A 35 26.57 8.09 25.48
N ARG A 36 27.58 8.03 24.61
CA ARG A 36 27.39 7.93 23.14
C ARG A 36 26.65 6.66 22.75
N SER A 37 26.94 5.54 23.41
CA SER A 37 26.25 4.27 23.18
C SER A 37 24.77 4.37 23.54
N ARG A 38 24.44 4.91 24.72
CA ARG A 38 23.06 5.16 25.15
C ARG A 38 22.33 6.10 24.20
N ALA A 39 22.95 7.21 23.80
CA ALA A 39 22.36 8.16 22.87
C ALA A 39 22.06 7.54 21.49
N ARG A 40 22.97 6.70 20.96
CA ARG A 40 22.73 5.99 19.70
C ARG A 40 21.57 5.01 19.79
N LYS A 41 21.49 4.23 20.87
CA LYS A 41 20.37 3.30 21.09
C LYS A 41 19.04 4.03 21.26
N GLN A 42 19.04 5.17 21.97
CA GLN A 42 17.85 6.00 22.13
C GLN A 42 17.36 6.53 20.78
N LYS A 43 18.27 7.07 19.95
CA LYS A 43 17.93 7.53 18.61
C LYS A 43 17.36 6.40 17.74
N GLN A 44 17.98 5.22 17.76
CA GLN A 44 17.47 4.06 17.00
C GLN A 44 16.06 3.65 17.45
N LEU A 45 15.76 3.72 18.75
CA LEU A 45 14.43 3.43 19.25
C LEU A 45 13.41 4.48 18.79
N GLU A 46 13.78 5.77 18.84
CA GLU A 46 12.94 6.87 18.33
C GLU A 46 12.67 6.73 16.83
N ASP A 47 13.70 6.41 16.05
CA ASP A 47 13.57 6.19 14.60
C ASP A 47 12.61 5.03 14.30
N LEU A 48 12.72 3.89 15.02
CA LEU A 48 11.81 2.75 14.86
C LEU A 48 10.36 3.06 15.28
N VAL A 49 10.18 3.84 16.34
CA VAL A 49 8.83 4.29 16.77
C VAL A 49 8.21 5.19 15.70
N ASN A 50 8.99 6.11 15.14
CA ASN A 50 8.54 6.98 14.06
C ASN A 50 8.16 6.19 12.80
N GLU A 51 8.99 5.23 12.39
CA GLU A 51 8.69 4.36 11.25
C GLU A 51 7.42 3.55 11.48
N THR A 52 7.26 2.96 12.68
CA THR A 52 6.05 2.22 13.05
C THR A 52 4.80 3.11 12.98
N ASN A 53 4.90 4.35 13.46
CA ASN A 53 3.77 5.29 13.43
C ASN A 53 3.42 5.71 12.00
N GLN A 54 4.43 5.97 11.15
CA GLN A 54 4.22 6.27 9.74
C GLN A 54 3.55 5.10 9.01
N LEU A 55 4.04 3.88 9.21
CA LEU A 55 3.45 2.67 8.62
C LEU A 55 2.01 2.45 9.09
N LYS A 56 1.73 2.64 10.38
CA LYS A 56 0.35 2.56 10.91
C LYS A 56 -0.57 3.60 10.28
N SER A 57 -0.11 4.85 10.15
CA SER A 57 -0.86 5.91 9.50
C SER A 57 -1.14 5.58 8.03
N GLY A 58 -0.13 5.12 7.29
CA GLY A 58 -0.27 4.72 5.89
C GLY A 58 -1.20 3.52 5.72
N ASN A 59 -1.15 2.55 6.63
CA ASN A 59 -2.06 1.40 6.62
C ASN A 59 -3.52 1.84 6.84
N ASN A 60 -3.77 2.71 7.83
CA ASN A 60 -5.10 3.25 8.08
C ASN A 60 -5.66 4.01 6.87
N GLN A 61 -4.83 4.83 6.22
CA GLN A 61 -5.22 5.54 5.00
C GLN A 61 -5.54 4.58 3.85
N LEU A 62 -4.75 3.51 3.69
CA LEU A 62 -5.01 2.51 2.67
C LEU A 62 -6.33 1.77 2.92
N ILE A 63 -6.63 1.42 4.18
CA ILE A 63 -7.90 0.81 4.56
C ILE A 63 -9.08 1.73 4.22
N GLU A 64 -8.97 3.01 4.51
CA GLU A 64 -10.01 4.00 4.19
C GLU A 64 -10.23 4.10 2.67
N ASN A 65 -9.15 4.20 1.90
CA ASN A 65 -9.22 4.24 0.44
C ASN A 65 -9.85 2.96 -0.14
N ILE A 66 -9.48 1.78 0.36
CA ILE A 66 -10.07 0.50 -0.07
C ILE A 66 -11.57 0.50 0.23
N LYS A 67 -11.99 0.99 1.39
CA LYS A 67 -13.40 1.07 1.77
C LYS A 67 -14.17 2.01 0.85
N GLU A 68 -13.64 3.18 0.55
CA GLU A 68 -14.25 4.15 -0.37
C GLU A 68 -14.41 3.57 -1.78
N VAL A 69 -13.35 2.96 -2.33
CA VAL A 69 -13.38 2.36 -3.67
C VAL A 69 -14.34 1.17 -3.71
N SER A 70 -14.36 0.35 -2.66
CA SER A 70 -15.28 -0.79 -2.56
C SER A 70 -16.73 -0.34 -2.54
N GLN A 71 -17.05 0.75 -1.82
CA GLN A 71 -18.39 1.33 -1.80
C GLN A 71 -18.81 1.84 -3.17
N ARG A 72 -17.93 2.61 -3.84
CA ARG A 72 -18.19 3.08 -5.22
C ARG A 72 -18.35 1.92 -6.21
N TYR A 73 -17.57 0.86 -6.06
CA TYR A 73 -17.70 -0.33 -6.90
C TYR A 73 -19.08 -0.97 -6.75
N ILE A 74 -19.58 -1.13 -5.51
CA ILE A 74 -20.92 -1.68 -5.25
C ILE A 74 -22.00 -0.81 -5.90
N GLU A 75 -21.88 0.51 -5.82
CA GLU A 75 -22.82 1.44 -6.45
C GLU A 75 -22.85 1.27 -7.96
N VAL A 76 -21.68 1.26 -8.62
CA VAL A 76 -21.55 1.03 -10.07
C VAL A 76 -22.05 -0.35 -10.46
N GLU A 77 -21.75 -1.38 -9.69
CA GLU A 77 -22.23 -2.74 -9.94
C GLU A 77 -23.76 -2.82 -9.86
N SER A 78 -24.36 -2.13 -8.89
CA SER A 78 -25.82 -2.07 -8.75
C SER A 78 -26.48 -1.35 -9.94
N ALA A 79 -25.91 -0.21 -10.38
CA ALA A 79 -26.38 0.50 -11.56
C ALA A 79 -26.25 -0.35 -12.82
N ASN A 80 -25.14 -1.07 -12.98
CA ASN A 80 -24.94 -2.01 -14.08
C ASN A 80 -25.97 -3.15 -14.07
N LYS A 81 -26.33 -3.68 -12.90
CA LYS A 81 -27.40 -4.70 -12.79
C LYS A 81 -28.74 -4.15 -13.25
N VAL A 82 -29.09 -2.93 -12.86
CA VAL A 82 -30.33 -2.26 -13.32
C VAL A 82 -30.32 -2.07 -14.83
N LEU A 83 -29.23 -1.54 -15.40
CA LEU A 83 -29.10 -1.33 -16.84
C LEU A 83 -29.20 -2.64 -17.62
N ARG A 84 -28.57 -3.72 -17.13
CA ARG A 84 -28.67 -5.05 -17.75
C ARG A 84 -30.10 -5.58 -17.72
N ALA A 85 -30.81 -5.43 -16.61
CA ALA A 85 -32.21 -5.84 -16.51
C ALA A 85 -33.10 -5.07 -17.49
N GLN A 86 -32.91 -3.75 -17.59
CA GLN A 86 -33.63 -2.91 -18.57
C GLN A 86 -33.31 -3.31 -20.02
N ALA A 87 -32.04 -3.59 -20.33
CA ALA A 87 -31.63 -4.05 -21.66
C ALA A 87 -32.29 -5.39 -22.02
N MET A 88 -32.33 -6.34 -21.07
CA MET A 88 -33.03 -7.62 -21.26
C MET A 88 -34.52 -7.42 -21.49
N GLU A 89 -35.20 -6.60 -20.68
CA GLU A 89 -36.63 -6.32 -20.82
C GLU A 89 -36.96 -5.71 -22.19
N LEU A 90 -36.18 -4.73 -22.64
CA LEU A 90 -36.36 -4.10 -23.95
C LEU A 90 -36.10 -5.09 -25.09
N THR A 91 -35.08 -5.93 -24.95
CA THR A 91 -34.76 -7.00 -25.92
C THR A 91 -35.91 -8.00 -26.04
N GLU A 92 -36.48 -8.43 -24.91
CA GLU A 92 -37.61 -9.36 -24.90
C GLU A 92 -38.86 -8.74 -25.53
N ARG A 93 -39.14 -7.45 -25.24
CA ARG A 93 -40.23 -6.72 -25.90
C ARG A 93 -40.03 -6.64 -27.41
N LEU A 94 -38.82 -6.35 -27.87
CA LEU A 94 -38.50 -6.33 -29.31
C LEU A 94 -38.68 -7.71 -29.95
N ARG A 95 -38.21 -8.79 -29.30
CA ARG A 95 -38.44 -10.16 -29.80
C ARG A 95 -39.91 -10.52 -29.85
N SER A 96 -40.70 -10.11 -28.87
CA SER A 96 -42.15 -10.31 -28.87
C SER A 96 -42.82 -9.60 -30.03
N LEU A 97 -42.42 -8.35 -30.32
CA LEU A 97 -42.92 -7.61 -31.49
C LEU A 97 -42.50 -8.27 -32.81
N ASN A 98 -41.24 -8.69 -32.93
CA ASN A 98 -40.75 -9.43 -34.10
C ASN A 98 -41.51 -10.75 -34.31
N SER A 99 -41.82 -11.47 -33.23
CA SER A 99 -42.64 -12.69 -33.31
C SER A 99 -44.06 -12.40 -33.82
N VAL A 100 -44.67 -11.29 -33.43
CA VAL A 100 -45.97 -10.87 -33.98
C VAL A 100 -45.85 -10.55 -35.47
N LEU A 101 -44.78 -9.87 -35.89
CA LEU A 101 -44.54 -9.56 -37.30
C LEU A 101 -44.36 -10.82 -38.14
N HIS A 102 -43.64 -11.83 -37.65
CA HIS A 102 -43.53 -13.13 -38.33
C HIS A 102 -44.88 -13.82 -38.51
N ILE A 103 -45.76 -13.78 -37.50
CA ILE A 103 -47.13 -14.32 -37.62
C ILE A 103 -47.90 -13.57 -38.73
N TRP A 104 -47.73 -12.26 -38.84
CA TRP A 104 -48.37 -11.47 -39.91
C TRP A 104 -47.80 -11.77 -41.30
N GLU A 105 -46.49 -12.02 -41.42
CA GLU A 105 -45.84 -12.47 -42.66
C GLU A 105 -46.41 -13.81 -43.12
N GLU A 106 -46.56 -14.79 -42.21
CA GLU A 106 -47.15 -16.09 -42.50
C GLU A 106 -48.61 -16.00 -42.99
N ILE A 107 -49.41 -15.11 -42.40
CA ILE A 107 -50.84 -14.95 -42.76
C ILE A 107 -51.02 -14.10 -44.02
N GLY A 108 -50.21 -13.06 -44.18
CA GLY A 108 -50.37 -12.04 -45.22
C GLY A 108 -49.61 -12.31 -46.52
N GLY A 109 -48.67 -13.26 -46.53
CA GLY A 109 -47.83 -13.56 -47.71
C GLY A 109 -46.86 -12.42 -48.08
N PHE A 110 -46.61 -11.49 -47.16
CA PHE A 110 -45.64 -10.41 -47.32
C PHE A 110 -44.30 -10.84 -46.75
N SER A 111 -43.22 -10.71 -47.52
CA SER A 111 -41.87 -10.93 -46.98
C SER A 111 -41.39 -9.68 -46.24
N LEU A 112 -41.13 -9.80 -44.93
CA LEU A 112 -40.60 -8.73 -44.09
C LEU A 112 -39.18 -9.08 -43.64
N ASP A 113 -38.22 -8.20 -43.91
CA ASP A 113 -36.84 -8.36 -43.41
C ASP A 113 -36.79 -7.95 -41.93
N ILE A 114 -37.15 -8.90 -41.06
CA ILE A 114 -37.19 -8.70 -39.60
C ILE A 114 -35.80 -9.01 -39.04
N PRO A 115 -35.08 -8.02 -38.49
CA PRO A 115 -33.73 -8.23 -37.99
C PRO A 115 -33.71 -9.05 -36.68
N ASP A 116 -32.75 -9.97 -36.58
CA ASP A 116 -32.49 -10.73 -35.36
C ASP A 116 -32.01 -9.81 -34.23
N VAL A 117 -32.59 -9.97 -33.05
CA VAL A 117 -32.20 -9.20 -31.86
C VAL A 117 -31.19 -10.00 -31.03
N PRO A 118 -29.89 -9.65 -31.05
CA PRO A 118 -28.85 -10.37 -30.31
C PRO A 118 -29.06 -10.26 -28.79
N ASP A 119 -28.46 -11.19 -28.03
CA ASP A 119 -28.49 -11.11 -26.57
C ASP A 119 -27.61 -9.94 -26.08
N PRO A 120 -28.17 -8.95 -25.37
CA PRO A 120 -27.41 -7.84 -24.82
C PRO A 120 -26.35 -8.27 -23.78
N LEU A 121 -26.36 -9.53 -23.31
CA LEU A 121 -25.40 -10.06 -22.35
C LEU A 121 -24.31 -10.96 -22.94
N LEU A 122 -24.36 -11.29 -24.24
CA LEU A 122 -23.35 -12.13 -24.88
C LEU A 122 -21.99 -11.40 -25.01
N GLU A 123 -22.01 -10.07 -25.05
CA GLU A 123 -20.85 -9.23 -25.36
C GLU A 123 -20.77 -8.00 -24.42
N PRO A 124 -20.75 -8.16 -23.08
CA PRO A 124 -20.93 -7.04 -22.14
C PRO A 124 -19.80 -5.99 -22.19
N TRP A 125 -18.71 -6.27 -22.92
CA TRP A 125 -17.56 -5.38 -23.09
C TRP A 125 -17.41 -4.84 -24.52
N GLN A 126 -18.21 -5.30 -25.48
CA GLN A 126 -18.22 -4.71 -26.81
C GLN A 126 -19.21 -3.54 -26.81
N MET A 127 -18.74 -2.35 -26.45
CA MET A 127 -19.43 -1.14 -26.89
C MET A 127 -19.39 -1.10 -28.42
N PRO A 128 -20.53 -1.00 -29.13
CA PRO A 128 -20.50 -0.72 -30.55
C PRO A 128 -19.86 0.66 -30.72
N LEU A 129 -18.58 0.69 -31.10
CA LEU A 129 -17.91 1.91 -31.50
C LEU A 129 -18.67 2.46 -32.71
N PRO A 130 -19.01 3.76 -32.74
CA PRO A 130 -19.57 4.35 -33.93
C PRO A 130 -18.49 4.28 -35.01
N VAL A 131 -18.74 3.47 -36.04
CA VAL A 131 -17.97 3.52 -37.27
C VAL A 131 -18.32 4.88 -37.89
N GLN A 132 -17.34 5.78 -37.92
CA GLN A 132 -17.44 7.10 -38.55
C GLN A 132 -17.74 6.97 -40.05
#